data_AF-A0A5B7A4U0-F1
#
_entry.id   AF-A0A5B7A4U0-F1
#
_cell.length_a   1.000
_cell.length_b   1.000
_cell.length_c   1.000
_cell.angle_alpha   90.00
_cell.angle_beta   90.00
_cell.angle_gamma   90.00
#
_symmetry.space_group_name_H-M   'P 1'
#
loop_
_entity.id
_entity.type
_entity.pdbx_description
1 polymer ?
#
loop_
_entity_poly.entity_id
_entity_poly.type
_entity_poly.pdbx_seq_one_letter_code
_entity_poly.pdbx_strand_id
1 'polypeptide(L)'
;TNRQIKPLSILLLFLQLLDPLEGLLPNGNFEEKPKPTNLKKTVLKGKYSLPKWEIKGLVEYISGGPQPGGMYFAVAHGVHAVRLGNEALISQTIPVKPGSLYALTFGASRTCAQDEVLRVSVPPQTGDLPLQTGFWATSNVSKVTFHNPGNQEDPSCGPLLDNNNPLQQ
;
A
#
# COMPACT_ATOMS: atom_id res chain seq x y z
N THR A 1 62.36 -14.93 26.65
CA THR A 1 61.10 -14.19 26.83
C THR A 1 60.77 -13.42 25.57
N ASN A 2 59.93 -13.95 24.69
CA ASN A 2 59.18 -13.15 23.71
C ASN A 2 58.06 -14.01 23.10
N ARG A 3 56.85 -13.91 23.64
CA ARG A 3 55.65 -14.50 23.03
C ARG A 3 55.20 -13.53 21.94
N GLN A 4 55.41 -13.92 20.67
CA GLN A 4 54.78 -13.23 19.54
C GLN A 4 53.27 -13.52 19.58
N ILE A 5 52.50 -12.53 20.03
CA ILE A 5 51.05 -12.55 20.02
C ILE A 5 50.62 -12.31 18.58
N LYS A 6 50.07 -13.33 17.91
CA LYS A 6 49.42 -13.17 16.61
C LYS A 6 48.19 -12.27 16.80
N PRO A 7 47.98 -11.22 15.99
CA PRO A 7 46.73 -10.48 16.05
C PRO A 7 45.61 -11.42 15.59
N LEU A 8 44.70 -11.73 16.51
CA LEU A 8 43.44 -12.38 16.20
C LEU A 8 42.61 -11.33 15.46
N SER A 9 42.60 -11.43 14.13
CA SER A 9 41.75 -10.60 13.28
C SER A 9 40.30 -10.97 13.60
N ILE A 10 39.68 -10.20 14.49
CA ILE A 10 38.25 -10.29 14.78
C ILE A 10 37.56 -9.81 13.50
N LEU A 11 37.15 -10.77 12.68
CA LEU A 11 36.20 -10.52 11.60
C LEU A 11 34.89 -10.14 12.29
N LEU A 12 34.69 -8.84 12.53
CA LEU A 12 33.38 -8.28 12.83
C LEU A 12 32.52 -8.51 11.59
N LEU A 13 31.92 -9.70 11.51
CA LEU A 13 30.69 -9.90 10.78
C LEU A 13 29.67 -9.02 11.49
N PHE A 14 29.59 -7.75 11.07
CA PHE A 14 28.35 -7.03 11.17
C PHE A 14 27.35 -7.91 10.43
N LEU A 15 26.58 -8.72 11.17
CA LEU A 15 25.21 -8.97 10.73
C LEU A 15 24.61 -7.57 10.64
N GLN A 16 24.66 -6.99 9.44
CA GLN A 16 23.70 -6.00 9.05
C GLN A 16 22.37 -6.73 9.21
N LEU A 17 21.77 -6.57 10.38
CA LEU A 17 20.35 -6.82 10.60
C LEU A 17 19.69 -6.12 9.42
N LEU A 18 19.12 -6.90 8.49
CA LEU A 18 18.29 -6.41 7.40
C LEU A 18 17.36 -5.36 8.01
N ASP A 19 17.59 -4.08 7.72
CA ASP A 19 16.71 -3.00 8.15
C ASP A 19 15.32 -3.36 7.54
N PRO A 20 14.29 -3.62 8.36
CA PRO A 20 13.17 -4.48 7.96
C PRO A 20 12.09 -3.77 7.14
N LEU A 21 12.47 -2.95 6.15
CA LEU A 21 11.50 -2.31 5.25
C LEU A 21 11.89 -2.35 3.77
N GLU A 22 12.78 -3.26 3.35
CA GLU A 22 12.91 -3.63 1.93
C GLU A 22 11.79 -4.63 1.59
N GLY A 23 10.61 -4.14 1.22
CA GLY A 23 9.50 -5.04 0.88
C GLY A 23 8.17 -4.37 0.57
N LEU A 24 7.23 -5.19 0.11
CA LEU A 24 5.83 -4.80 -0.03
C LEU A 24 5.24 -4.49 1.34
N LEU A 25 4.38 -3.48 1.42
CA LEU A 25 3.45 -3.34 2.53
C LEU A 25 2.71 -4.69 2.75
N PRO A 26 2.41 -5.10 4.00
CA PRO A 26 1.64 -6.31 4.25
C PRO A 26 0.34 -6.32 3.45
N ASN A 27 0.19 -7.31 2.57
CA ASN A 27 -0.90 -7.40 1.59
C ASN A 27 -1.12 -6.10 0.77
N GLY A 28 -0.05 -5.37 0.44
CA GLY A 28 -0.12 -4.14 -0.37
C GLY A 28 -0.33 -4.39 -1.86
N ASN A 29 -0.19 -5.64 -2.31
CA ASN A 29 -0.56 -6.10 -3.65
C ASN A 29 -1.96 -6.71 -3.71
N PHE A 30 -2.67 -6.79 -2.58
CA PHE A 30 -4.06 -7.27 -2.48
C PHE A 30 -4.30 -8.73 -2.93
N GLU A 31 -3.26 -9.56 -2.99
CA GLU A 31 -3.39 -10.96 -3.39
C GLU A 31 -3.87 -11.88 -2.25
N GLU A 32 -3.76 -11.44 -0.99
CA GLU A 32 -4.43 -12.10 0.14
C GLU A 32 -5.92 -11.77 0.11
N LYS A 33 -6.73 -12.79 -0.19
CA LYS A 33 -8.17 -12.65 -0.40
C LYS A 33 -8.93 -12.35 0.89
N PRO A 34 -9.94 -11.46 0.85
CA PRO A 34 -10.93 -11.32 1.92
C PRO A 34 -11.66 -12.63 2.19
N LYS A 35 -12.12 -12.81 3.43
CA LYS A 35 -13.02 -13.92 3.77
C LYS A 35 -14.33 -13.79 2.98
N PRO A 36 -14.94 -14.89 2.49
CA PRO A 36 -16.22 -14.83 1.77
C PRO A 36 -17.33 -14.12 2.55
N THR A 37 -17.34 -14.26 3.89
CA THR A 37 -18.29 -13.59 4.79
C THR A 37 -18.17 -12.06 4.76
N ASN A 38 -16.98 -11.55 4.46
CA ASN A 38 -16.65 -10.13 4.39
C ASN A 38 -16.92 -9.54 3.01
N LEU A 39 -17.42 -10.33 2.04
CA LEU A 39 -17.71 -9.87 0.70
C LEU A 39 -19.23 -9.91 0.43
N LYS A 40 -19.70 -8.95 -0.37
CA LYS A 40 -21.00 -8.98 -1.04
C LYS A 40 -20.74 -8.67 -2.51
N LYS A 41 -20.62 -9.72 -3.32
CA LYS A 41 -20.00 -9.63 -4.64
C LYS A 41 -18.56 -9.10 -4.48
N THR A 42 -18.25 -7.95 -5.07
CA THR A 42 -16.98 -7.23 -4.97
C THR A 42 -16.89 -6.33 -3.74
N VAL A 43 -18.02 -5.93 -3.15
CA VAL A 43 -18.05 -4.95 -2.06
C VAL A 43 -17.59 -5.57 -0.74
N LEU A 44 -16.63 -4.92 -0.10
CA LEU A 44 -16.09 -5.29 1.21
C LEU A 44 -17.00 -4.82 2.35
N LYS A 45 -17.24 -5.70 3.33
CA LYS A 45 -18.13 -5.46 4.47
C LYS A 45 -17.37 -5.42 5.79
N GLY A 46 -17.33 -4.24 6.38
CA GLY A 46 -16.76 -4.00 7.71
C GLY A 46 -15.31 -3.49 7.65
N LYS A 47 -14.89 -2.81 8.72
CA LYS A 47 -13.64 -2.05 8.77
C LYS A 47 -12.38 -2.89 8.46
N TYR A 48 -12.36 -4.17 8.85
CA TYR A 48 -11.19 -5.06 8.71
C TYR A 48 -11.43 -6.18 7.70
N SER A 49 -12.22 -5.88 6.68
CA SER A 49 -12.63 -6.86 5.67
C SER A 49 -11.53 -7.17 4.65
N LEU A 50 -10.69 -6.18 4.34
CA LEU A 50 -9.48 -6.33 3.53
C LEU A 50 -8.31 -6.80 4.42
N PRO A 51 -7.66 -7.93 4.13
CA PRO A 51 -6.58 -8.41 4.99
C PRO A 51 -5.45 -7.39 5.11
N LYS A 52 -5.00 -7.13 6.35
CA LYS A 52 -3.93 -6.16 6.71
C LYS A 52 -4.26 -4.68 6.52
N TRP A 53 -5.45 -4.33 6.06
CA TRP A 53 -5.88 -2.96 5.81
C TRP A 53 -7.14 -2.62 6.60
N GLU A 54 -7.23 -1.38 7.07
CA GLU A 54 -8.48 -0.80 7.53
C GLU A 54 -9.17 -0.10 6.37
N ILE A 55 -10.47 -0.33 6.19
CA ILE A 55 -11.28 0.34 5.17
C ILE A 55 -12.29 1.29 5.81
N LYS A 56 -12.64 2.36 5.09
CA LYS A 56 -13.78 3.23 5.38
C LYS A 56 -14.44 3.62 4.05
N GLY A 57 -15.76 3.72 4.06
CA GLY A 57 -16.54 4.03 2.86
C GLY A 57 -16.76 2.81 1.96
N LEU A 58 -17.06 3.07 0.68
CA LEU A 58 -17.30 2.04 -0.32
C LEU A 58 -15.97 1.57 -0.91
N VAL A 59 -15.58 0.34 -0.58
CA VAL A 59 -14.36 -0.28 -1.10
C VAL A 59 -14.71 -1.60 -1.75
N GLU A 60 -14.24 -1.80 -2.97
CA GLU A 60 -14.45 -3.03 -3.72
C GLU A 60 -13.14 -3.81 -3.87
N TYR A 61 -13.21 -5.12 -3.65
CA TYR A 61 -12.17 -6.08 -4.00
C TYR A 61 -12.45 -6.62 -5.39
N ILE A 62 -11.52 -6.39 -6.30
CA ILE A 62 -11.69 -6.59 -7.73
C ILE A 62 -10.70 -7.66 -8.20
N SER A 63 -11.17 -8.62 -8.99
CA SER A 63 -10.29 -9.53 -9.75
C SER A 63 -9.99 -8.93 -11.11
N GLY A 64 -8.76 -9.04 -11.61
CA GLY A 64 -8.37 -8.64 -12.96
C GLY A 64 -9.05 -9.48 -14.04
N GLY A 65 -9.05 -8.94 -15.26
CA GLY A 65 -9.68 -9.58 -16.42
C GLY A 65 -11.09 -9.06 -16.72
N PRO A 66 -11.86 -9.80 -17.55
CA PRO A 66 -13.21 -9.40 -17.96
C PRO A 66 -14.17 -9.29 -16.78
N GLN A 67 -14.88 -8.17 -16.71
CA GLN A 67 -15.85 -7.86 -15.66
C GLN A 67 -17.28 -7.96 -16.18
N PRO A 68 -18.27 -8.16 -15.28
CA PRO A 68 -19.68 -8.00 -15.62
C PRO A 68 -19.93 -6.61 -16.23
N GLY A 69 -20.63 -6.55 -17.36
CA GLY A 69 -20.88 -5.30 -18.09
C GLY A 69 -19.87 -4.98 -19.20
N GLY A 70 -18.97 -5.93 -19.53
CA GLY A 70 -18.04 -5.79 -20.66
C GLY A 70 -16.80 -4.94 -20.38
N MET A 71 -16.64 -4.48 -19.13
CA MET A 71 -15.43 -3.77 -18.70
C MET A 71 -14.27 -4.74 -18.54
N TYR A 72 -13.05 -4.27 -18.74
CA TYR A 72 -11.84 -5.06 -18.53
C TYR A 72 -10.91 -4.31 -17.61
N PHE A 73 -10.49 -4.94 -16.52
CA PHE A 73 -9.49 -4.36 -15.64
C PHE A 73 -8.13 -4.99 -15.94
N ALA A 74 -7.30 -4.18 -16.58
CA ALA A 74 -5.88 -4.44 -16.70
C ALA A 74 -5.25 -4.18 -15.33
N VAL A 75 -5.07 -5.25 -14.56
CA VAL A 75 -4.26 -5.21 -13.34
C VAL A 75 -2.81 -5.32 -13.81
N ALA A 76 -2.03 -4.26 -13.60
CA ALA A 76 -0.67 -4.12 -14.10
C ALA A 76 0.23 -5.26 -13.59
N HIS A 77 0.01 -5.71 -12.35
CA HIS A 77 0.73 -6.83 -11.74
C HIS A 77 -0.17 -7.56 -10.75
N GLY A 78 -0.28 -8.88 -10.87
CA GLY A 78 -1.19 -9.69 -10.06
C GLY A 78 -2.55 -9.91 -10.72
N VAL A 79 -3.50 -10.45 -9.97
CA VAL A 79 -4.87 -10.70 -10.45
C VAL A 79 -5.91 -10.04 -9.55
N HIS A 80 -5.51 -9.25 -8.56
CA HIS A 80 -6.44 -8.52 -7.69
C HIS A 80 -6.04 -7.06 -7.48
N ALA A 81 -7.05 -6.23 -7.22
CA ALA A 81 -6.93 -4.81 -6.99
C ALA A 81 -8.03 -4.32 -6.04
N VAL A 82 -7.91 -3.09 -5.57
CA VAL A 82 -8.92 -2.45 -4.72
C VAL A 82 -9.42 -1.16 -5.36
N ARG A 83 -10.74 -1.00 -5.49
CA ARG A 83 -11.34 0.25 -5.94
C ARG A 83 -11.86 1.05 -4.75
N LEU A 84 -11.61 2.36 -4.77
CA LEU A 84 -12.16 3.30 -3.80
C LEU A 84 -13.30 4.10 -4.43
N GLY A 85 -14.53 3.95 -3.90
CA GLY A 85 -15.63 4.85 -4.24
C GLY A 85 -15.46 6.25 -3.63
N ASN A 86 -16.48 7.10 -3.76
CA ASN A 86 -16.46 8.46 -3.21
C ASN A 86 -16.19 8.44 -1.70
N GLU A 87 -15.29 9.33 -1.25
CA GLU A 87 -14.85 9.48 0.16
C GLU A 87 -14.34 8.19 0.82
N ALA A 88 -14.02 7.17 0.02
CA ALA A 88 -13.53 5.90 0.51
C ALA A 88 -12.02 5.93 0.70
N LEU A 89 -11.56 5.23 1.74
CA LEU A 89 -10.14 5.09 2.02
C LEU A 89 -9.78 3.69 2.49
N ILE A 90 -8.52 3.34 2.26
CA ILE A 90 -7.84 2.24 2.92
C ILE A 90 -6.62 2.77 3.67
N SER A 91 -6.31 2.17 4.81
CA SER A 91 -5.13 2.57 5.59
C SER A 91 -4.48 1.41 6.31
N GLN A 92 -3.17 1.55 6.54
CA GLN A 92 -2.37 0.58 7.26
C GLN A 92 -1.35 1.31 8.14
N THR A 93 -1.16 0.84 9.36
CA THR A 93 -0.11 1.31 10.25
C THR A 93 1.08 0.37 10.14
N ILE A 94 2.24 0.90 9.79
CA ILE A 94 3.49 0.15 9.62
C ILE A 94 4.57 0.63 10.60
N PRO A 95 5.44 -0.29 11.07
CA PRO A 95 6.63 0.09 11.80
C PRO A 95 7.62 0.80 10.87
N VAL A 96 8.24 1.87 11.37
CA VAL A 96 9.28 2.65 10.65
C VAL A 96 10.37 3.08 11.63
N LYS A 97 11.50 3.54 11.13
CA LYS A 97 12.62 4.03 11.93
C LYS A 97 12.61 5.56 11.97
N PRO A 98 12.47 6.18 13.15
CA PRO A 98 12.52 7.63 13.27
C PRO A 98 13.80 8.21 12.64
N GLY A 99 13.67 9.34 11.94
CA GLY A 99 14.77 10.01 11.25
C GLY A 99 15.17 9.38 9.90
N SER A 100 14.48 8.32 9.45
CA SER A 100 14.73 7.72 8.13
C SER A 100 13.78 8.28 7.07
N LEU A 101 14.29 8.38 5.84
CA LEU A 101 13.51 8.68 4.64
C LEU A 101 13.03 7.37 4.02
N TYR A 102 11.78 7.36 3.56
CA TYR A 102 11.14 6.23 2.90
C TYR A 102 10.49 6.70 1.60
N ALA A 103 10.61 5.95 0.51
CA ALA A 103 9.79 6.16 -0.69
C ALA A 103 8.64 5.17 -0.74
N LEU A 104 7.41 5.66 -0.83
CA LEU A 104 6.19 4.89 -1.08
C LEU A 104 5.86 4.91 -2.57
N THR A 105 5.83 3.74 -3.20
CA THR A 105 5.49 3.57 -4.63
C THR A 105 4.28 2.67 -4.76
N PHE A 106 3.29 3.09 -5.54
CA PHE A 106 2.02 2.39 -5.72
C PHE A 106 1.53 2.53 -7.16
N GLY A 107 0.82 1.53 -7.66
CA GLY A 107 0.06 1.63 -8.90
C GLY A 107 -1.37 2.10 -8.63
N ALA A 108 -1.84 3.01 -9.47
CA ALA A 108 -3.22 3.45 -9.49
C ALA A 108 -3.65 3.72 -10.93
N SER A 109 -4.83 3.22 -11.29
CA SER A 109 -5.44 3.41 -12.61
C SER A 109 -6.78 4.10 -12.48
N ARG A 110 -7.09 4.99 -13.43
CA ARG A 110 -8.40 5.62 -13.52
C ARG A 110 -9.41 4.66 -14.12
N THR A 111 -10.66 4.63 -13.64
CA THR A 111 -11.64 3.66 -14.15
C THR A 111 -12.92 4.24 -14.76
N CYS A 112 -13.31 5.48 -14.45
CA CYS A 112 -14.62 5.97 -14.84
C CYS A 112 -14.75 7.50 -14.94
N ALA A 113 -13.97 8.30 -14.18
CA ALA A 113 -14.02 9.76 -14.29
C ALA A 113 -12.67 10.37 -14.74
N GLN A 114 -12.75 11.46 -15.52
CA GLN A 114 -11.53 12.18 -15.95
C GLN A 114 -10.81 12.85 -14.78
N ASP A 115 -11.57 13.31 -13.78
CA ASP A 115 -11.07 14.01 -12.60
C ASP A 115 -10.96 13.09 -11.36
N GLU A 116 -10.59 11.82 -11.56
CA GLU A 116 -10.28 10.93 -10.44
C GLU A 116 -9.00 11.40 -9.72
N VAL A 117 -9.15 11.63 -8.41
CA VAL A 117 -8.06 12.00 -7.51
C VAL A 117 -7.82 10.88 -6.52
N LEU A 118 -6.55 10.55 -6.30
CA LEU A 118 -6.12 9.69 -5.23
C LEU A 118 -5.17 10.47 -4.33
N ARG A 119 -5.61 10.70 -3.09
CA ARG A 119 -4.83 11.32 -2.03
C ARG A 119 -4.07 10.26 -1.26
N VAL A 120 -2.76 10.43 -1.16
CA VAL A 120 -1.88 9.59 -0.36
C VAL A 120 -1.38 10.40 0.82
N SER A 121 -1.61 9.90 2.03
CA SER A 121 -1.12 10.54 3.24
C SER A 121 -0.31 9.59 4.11
N VAL A 122 0.86 10.09 4.52
CA VAL A 122 1.73 9.49 5.51
C VAL A 122 2.14 10.62 6.45
N PRO A 123 1.40 10.85 7.56
CA PRO A 123 1.60 12.02 8.39
C PRO A 123 3.08 12.22 8.80
N PRO A 124 3.60 13.46 8.70
CA PRO A 124 2.89 14.73 8.46
C PRO A 124 2.61 15.07 6.99
N GLN A 125 2.92 14.17 6.06
CA GLN A 125 2.95 14.48 4.63
C GLN A 125 1.70 13.97 3.92
N THR A 126 1.29 14.68 2.88
CA THR A 126 0.13 14.35 2.08
C THR A 126 0.33 14.89 0.66
N GLY A 127 -0.06 14.11 -0.34
CA GLY A 127 -0.04 14.52 -1.73
C GLY A 127 -1.16 13.83 -2.50
N ASP A 128 -1.69 14.52 -3.49
CA ASP A 128 -2.57 13.93 -4.50
C ASP A 128 -1.65 13.49 -5.65
N LEU A 129 -1.80 12.25 -6.14
CA LEU A 129 -0.98 11.59 -7.21
C LEU A 129 0.13 12.48 -7.81
N PRO A 130 1.41 12.11 -7.62
CA PRO A 130 2.00 11.13 -8.54
C PRO A 130 2.27 9.75 -7.88
N LEU A 131 2.53 8.76 -8.74
CA LEU A 131 2.69 7.31 -8.45
C LEU A 131 3.76 6.94 -7.41
N GLN A 132 4.52 7.91 -6.92
CA GLN A 132 5.56 7.75 -5.91
C GLN A 132 5.62 8.99 -5.00
N THR A 133 5.69 8.78 -3.70
CA THR A 133 5.82 9.84 -2.68
C THR A 133 6.86 9.47 -1.63
N GLY A 134 7.72 10.41 -1.24
CA GLY A 134 8.75 10.17 -0.21
C GLY A 134 8.37 10.79 1.12
N PHE A 135 8.59 10.08 2.24
CA PHE A 135 8.30 10.56 3.58
C PHE A 135 9.36 10.34 4.65
N TRP A 136 9.43 11.31 5.58
CA TRP A 136 10.31 11.27 6.75
C TRP A 136 9.55 10.71 7.94
N ALA A 137 10.05 9.62 8.51
CA ALA A 137 9.48 9.05 9.72
C ALA A 137 9.85 9.91 10.94
N THR A 138 8.85 10.51 11.58
CA THR A 138 9.02 11.29 12.82
C THR A 138 8.79 10.44 14.08
N SER A 139 8.21 9.26 13.92
CA SER A 139 7.87 8.30 14.96
C SER A 139 8.34 6.89 14.57
N ASN A 140 8.19 5.91 15.47
CA ASN A 140 8.48 4.50 15.19
C ASN A 140 7.35 3.78 14.43
N VAL A 141 6.25 4.48 14.17
CA VAL A 141 5.12 4.01 13.37
C VAL A 141 4.63 5.10 12.43
N SER A 142 4.17 4.71 11.25
CA SER A 142 3.54 5.59 10.28
C SER A 142 2.24 4.98 9.77
N LYS A 143 1.22 5.83 9.61
CA LYS A 143 -0.06 5.42 9.03
C LYS A 143 -0.10 5.84 7.57
N VAL A 144 -0.06 4.87 6.67
CA VAL A 144 -0.24 5.07 5.24
C VAL A 144 -1.74 5.04 4.93
N THR A 145 -2.25 6.06 4.24
CA THR A 145 -3.65 6.14 3.83
C THR A 145 -3.77 6.49 2.36
N PHE A 146 -4.58 5.73 1.64
CA PHE A 146 -5.04 6.02 0.29
C PHE A 146 -6.49 6.44 0.37
N HIS A 147 -6.83 7.63 -0.11
CA HIS A 147 -8.16 8.22 0.01
C HIS A 147 -8.62 8.75 -1.35
N ASN A 148 -9.84 8.43 -1.76
CA ASN A 148 -10.52 9.07 -2.87
C ASN A 148 -11.41 10.20 -2.33
N PRO A 149 -10.98 11.48 -2.38
CA PRO A 149 -11.81 12.63 -1.97
C PRO A 149 -12.85 13.03 -3.05
N GLY A 150 -13.00 12.22 -4.10
CA GLY A 150 -13.89 12.50 -5.21
C GLY A 150 -15.36 12.45 -4.81
N ASN A 151 -16.16 13.23 -5.52
CA ASN A 151 -17.61 13.24 -5.40
C ASN A 151 -18.24 13.06 -6.79
N GLN A 152 -17.97 11.91 -7.39
CA GLN A 152 -18.49 11.55 -8.70
C GLN A 152 -20.00 11.23 -8.63
N GLU A 153 -20.72 11.41 -9.74
CA GLU A 153 -22.16 11.13 -9.81
C GLU A 153 -22.47 9.66 -9.47
N ASP A 154 -21.66 8.73 -9.98
CA ASP A 154 -21.65 7.34 -9.53
C ASP A 154 -20.77 7.21 -8.28
N PRO A 155 -21.33 6.90 -7.08
CA PRO A 155 -20.55 6.77 -5.85
C PRO A 155 -19.57 5.60 -5.83
N SER A 156 -19.76 4.62 -6.72
CA SER A 156 -18.84 3.48 -6.89
C SER A 156 -17.66 3.80 -7.81
N CYS A 157 -17.71 4.94 -8.51
CA CYS A 157 -16.65 5.38 -9.39
C CYS A 157 -15.44 5.87 -8.60
N GLY A 158 -14.24 5.44 -8.99
CA GLY A 158 -12.99 5.97 -8.46
C GLY A 158 -11.75 5.15 -8.79
N PRO A 159 -10.60 5.53 -8.22
CA PRO A 159 -9.32 4.98 -8.57
C PRO A 159 -9.22 3.51 -8.17
N LEU A 160 -8.58 2.73 -9.04
CA LEU A 160 -8.23 1.34 -8.82
C LEU A 160 -6.77 1.25 -8.39
N LEU A 161 -6.51 0.74 -7.20
CA LEU A 161 -5.18 0.54 -6.63
C LEU A 161 -4.69 -0.86 -6.96
N ASP A 162 -3.55 -0.95 -7.64
CA ASP A 162 -2.90 -2.20 -8.01
C ASP A 162 -1.36 -2.14 -7.87
N ASN A 163 -0.82 -3.13 -7.16
CA ASN A 163 0.60 -3.38 -6.90
C ASN A 163 1.45 -2.29 -6.21
N ASN A 164 2.38 -2.75 -5.36
CA ASN A 164 3.47 -1.98 -4.76
C ASN A 164 4.79 -2.46 -5.36
N ASN A 165 5.72 -1.55 -5.65
CA ASN A 165 7.16 -1.87 -5.68
C ASN A 165 7.70 -1.58 -4.25
N PRO A 166 8.82 -2.16 -3.79
CA PRO A 166 9.23 -2.06 -2.39
C PRO A 166 9.44 -0.60 -1.99
N LEU A 167 9.27 -0.32 -0.70
CA LEU A 167 9.75 0.94 -0.14
C LEU A 167 11.25 1.02 -0.41
N GLN A 168 11.66 1.87 -1.36
CA GLN A 168 13.07 2.09 -1.64
C GLN A 168 13.55 3.25 -0.75
N GLN A 169 14.70 3.04 -0.11
CA GLN A 169 15.40 4.02 0.71
C GLN A 169 16.28 4.92 -0.17
#